data_AF-A0AAU8G7Y1-F1
#
_entry.id   AF-A0AAU8G7Y1-F1
#
_cell.length_a   1.000
_cell.length_b   1.000
_cell.length_c   1.000
_cell.angle_alpha   90.00
_cell.angle_beta   90.00
_cell.angle_gamma   90.00
#
_symmetry.space_group_name_H-M   'P 1'
#
loop_
_entity.id
_entity.type
_entity.pdbx_description
1 polymer ?
#
loop_
_entity_poly.entity_id
_entity_poly.type
_entity_poly.pdbx_seq_one_letter_code
_entity_poly.pdbx_strand_id
1 'polypeptide(L)'
;MSLFSISINPPQNPHQVLNDRYIQWFQSEIESQTAYHNHKETMSWVVTALYIPSILVAGNYIGEHNLSFLRNPCCFILALLLASVFVTMQFRSRHVSAKTIAALMELVNEIESGQLNLNDADSRQFVTIKFWPKFVDDRIHKWDGFKARSVFDLLFTDVVCLAGIVLATFLACYLASL
;
A
#
# COMPACT_ATOMS: atom_id res chain seq x y z
N MET A 1 4.29 43.79 44.13
CA MET A 1 4.46 43.80 42.66
C MET A 1 5.53 42.79 42.31
N SER A 2 5.15 41.64 41.76
CA SER A 2 6.04 40.53 41.41
C SER A 2 6.55 40.74 39.98
N LEU A 3 7.86 40.74 39.80
CA LEU A 3 8.51 40.76 38.49
C LEU A 3 8.36 39.37 37.87
N PHE A 4 7.53 39.26 36.82
CA PHE A 4 7.55 38.11 35.94
C PHE A 4 8.90 38.08 35.22
N SER A 5 9.79 37.20 35.65
CA SER A 5 10.95 36.79 34.86
C SER A 5 10.43 36.03 33.65
N ILE A 6 10.33 36.72 32.52
CA ILE A 6 10.18 36.09 31.21
C ILE A 6 11.47 35.30 30.99
N SER A 7 11.40 33.99 31.21
CA SER A 7 12.44 33.06 30.81
C SER A 7 12.47 33.04 29.28
N ILE A 8 13.33 33.87 28.70
CA ILE A 8 13.63 33.83 27.27
C ILE A 8 14.41 32.53 27.06
N ASN A 9 13.74 31.50 26.57
CA ASN A 9 14.43 30.29 26.10
C ASN A 9 15.50 30.73 25.09
N PRO A 10 16.75 30.25 25.21
CA PRO A 10 17.79 30.59 24.26
C PRO A 10 17.34 30.20 22.85
N PRO A 11 17.81 30.92 21.81
CA PRO A 11 17.47 30.59 20.43
C PRO A 11 17.87 29.14 20.16
N GLN A 12 16.87 28.31 19.85
CA GLN A 12 17.11 26.92 19.43
C GLN A 12 18.10 26.94 18.26
N ASN A 13 19.08 26.04 18.32
CA ASN A 13 20.06 25.90 17.25
C ASN A 13 19.30 25.73 15.91
N PRO A 14 19.52 26.58 14.90
CA PRO A 14 18.75 26.51 13.64
C PRO A 14 18.83 25.12 12.98
N HIS A 15 19.90 24.37 13.24
CA HIS A 15 20.07 22.99 12.83
C HIS A 15 19.08 22.02 13.50
N GLN A 16 18.77 22.22 14.79
CA GLN A 16 17.77 21.43 15.50
C GLN A 16 16.36 21.72 14.98
N VAL A 17 16.05 23.00 14.70
CA VAL A 17 14.74 23.41 14.17
C VAL A 17 14.44 22.79 12.81
N LEU A 18 15.46 22.63 11.94
CA LEU A 18 15.28 21.98 10.64
C LEU A 18 15.05 20.47 10.79
N ASN A 19 15.85 19.79 11.61
CA ASN A 19 15.71 18.36 11.86
C ASN A 19 14.34 18.03 12.48
N ASP A 20 13.89 18.80 13.46
CA ASP A 20 12.59 18.60 14.11
C ASP A 20 11.43 18.74 13.11
N ARG A 21 11.49 19.73 12.20
CA ARG A 21 10.48 19.91 11.14
C ARG A 21 10.42 18.74 10.17
N TYR A 22 11.59 18.23 9.76
CA TYR A 22 11.64 17.09 8.86
C TYR A 22 11.17 15.80 9.54
N ILE A 23 11.50 15.59 10.82
CA ILE A 23 10.99 14.44 11.60
C ILE A 23 9.46 14.50 11.66
N GLN A 24 8.87 15.65 11.98
CA GLN A 24 7.41 15.83 11.98
C GLN A 24 6.79 15.56 10.61
N TRP A 25 7.43 16.05 9.54
CA TRP A 25 6.98 15.78 8.18
C TRP A 25 7.07 14.28 7.83
N PHE A 26 8.17 13.61 8.16
CA PHE A 26 8.34 12.17 7.96
C PHE A 26 7.30 11.35 8.72
N GLN A 27 7.01 11.72 9.96
CA GLN A 27 5.95 11.07 10.76
C GLN A 27 4.59 11.21 10.08
N SER A 28 4.23 12.41 9.61
CA SER A 28 2.99 12.64 8.87
C SER A 28 2.92 11.82 7.57
N GLU A 29 4.01 11.72 6.83
CA GLU A 29 4.09 10.88 5.63
C GLU A 29 3.97 9.38 5.96
N ILE A 30 4.60 8.91 7.04
CA ILE A 30 4.49 7.52 7.51
C ILE A 30 3.03 7.19 7.85
N GLU A 31 2.33 8.07 8.57
CA GLU A 31 0.91 7.89 8.89
C GLU A 31 0.05 7.83 7.62
N SER A 32 0.29 8.75 6.68
CA SER A 32 -0.40 8.78 5.38
C SER A 32 -0.17 7.50 4.57
N GLN A 33 1.08 7.04 4.46
CA GLN A 33 1.40 5.78 3.78
C GLN A 33 0.85 4.55 4.52
N THR A 34 0.77 4.58 5.85
CA THR A 34 0.18 3.49 6.64
C THR A 34 -1.32 3.39 6.40
N ALA A 35 -2.02 4.53 6.40
CA ALA A 35 -3.43 4.58 6.05
C ALA A 35 -3.68 4.08 4.62
N TYR A 36 -2.84 4.51 3.66
CA TYR A 36 -2.92 4.04 2.28
C TYR A 36 -2.65 2.53 2.15
N HIS A 37 -1.62 2.01 2.83
CA HIS A 37 -1.31 0.58 2.89
C HIS A 37 -2.53 -0.24 3.33
N ASN A 38 -3.12 0.13 4.47
CA ASN A 38 -4.25 -0.57 5.06
C ASN A 38 -5.51 -0.45 4.19
N HIS A 39 -5.71 0.71 3.55
CA HIS A 39 -6.81 0.92 2.62
C HIS A 39 -6.69 -0.01 1.39
N LYS A 40 -5.49 -0.18 0.84
CA LYS A 40 -5.26 -1.07 -0.30
C LYS A 40 -5.49 -2.54 0.03
N GLU A 41 -5.01 -2.97 1.20
CA GLU A 41 -5.31 -4.31 1.72
C GLU A 41 -6.81 -4.54 1.90
N THR A 42 -7.50 -3.59 2.54
CA THR A 42 -8.95 -3.65 2.73
C THR A 42 -9.68 -3.76 1.40
N MET A 43 -9.30 -2.96 0.40
CA MET A 43 -9.92 -2.99 -0.92
C MET A 43 -9.71 -4.33 -1.63
N SER A 44 -8.53 -4.95 -1.54
CA SER A 44 -8.32 -6.30 -2.09
C SER A 44 -9.21 -7.35 -1.43
N TRP A 45 -9.39 -7.28 -0.10
CA TRP A 45 -10.26 -8.20 0.64
C TRP A 45 -11.73 -7.99 0.31
N VAL A 46 -12.19 -6.73 0.25
CA VAL A 46 -13.58 -6.39 -0.10
C VAL A 46 -13.93 -6.88 -1.50
N VAL A 47 -13.05 -6.67 -2.49
CA VAL A 47 -13.32 -7.15 -3.85
C VAL A 47 -13.36 -8.68 -3.90
N THR A 48 -12.46 -9.36 -3.19
CA THR A 48 -12.47 -10.83 -3.10
C THR A 48 -13.76 -11.33 -2.45
N ALA A 49 -14.17 -10.71 -1.33
CA ALA A 49 -15.37 -11.07 -0.58
C ALA A 49 -16.67 -10.80 -1.35
N LEU A 50 -16.70 -9.79 -2.22
CA LEU A 50 -17.83 -9.53 -3.12
C LEU A 50 -17.83 -10.46 -4.33
N TYR A 51 -16.65 -10.70 -4.93
CA TYR A 51 -16.52 -11.51 -6.14
C TYR A 51 -17.01 -12.94 -5.96
N ILE A 52 -16.54 -13.63 -4.91
CA ILE A 52 -16.82 -15.05 -4.68
C ILE A 52 -18.32 -15.35 -4.62
N PRO A 53 -19.13 -14.72 -3.74
CA PRO A 53 -20.57 -15.00 -3.71
C PRO A 53 -21.26 -14.57 -5.00
N SER A 54 -20.89 -13.43 -5.61
CA SER A 54 -21.51 -12.95 -6.83
C SER A 54 -21.31 -13.91 -8.01
N ILE A 55 -20.10 -14.43 -8.20
CA ILE A 55 -19.83 -15.33 -9.32
C ILE A 55 -20.53 -16.70 -9.13
N LEU A 56 -20.63 -17.19 -7.89
CA LEU A 56 -21.33 -18.44 -7.57
C LEU A 56 -22.84 -18.32 -7.79
N VAL A 57 -23.47 -17.23 -7.30
CA VAL A 57 -24.89 -16.96 -7.54
C VAL A 57 -25.18 -16.82 -9.02
N ALA A 58 -24.32 -16.11 -9.77
CA ALA A 58 -24.46 -15.98 -11.21
C ALA A 58 -24.37 -17.35 -11.91
N GLY A 59 -23.40 -18.18 -11.54
CA GLY A 59 -23.24 -19.54 -12.08
C GLY A 59 -24.48 -20.40 -11.84
N ASN A 60 -24.99 -20.44 -10.61
CA ASN A 60 -26.20 -21.19 -10.27
C ASN A 60 -27.43 -20.71 -11.05
N TYR A 61 -27.63 -19.38 -11.12
CA TYR A 61 -28.76 -18.78 -11.83
C TYR A 61 -28.74 -19.12 -13.33
N ILE A 62 -27.57 -19.08 -13.97
CA ILE A 62 -27.39 -19.42 -15.38
C ILE A 62 -27.74 -20.90 -15.64
N GLY A 63 -27.34 -21.81 -14.75
CA GLY A 63 -27.66 -23.23 -14.82
C GLY A 63 -29.17 -23.47 -14.72
N GLU A 64 -29.81 -22.94 -13.66
CA GLU A 64 -31.25 -23.09 -13.41
C GLU A 64 -32.13 -22.58 -14.57
N HIS A 65 -31.74 -21.47 -15.20
CA HIS A 65 -32.54 -20.80 -16.23
C HIS A 65 -32.14 -21.19 -17.66
N ASN A 66 -31.20 -22.13 -17.83
CA ASN A 66 -30.70 -22.60 -19.14
C ASN A 66 -30.31 -21.44 -20.10
N LEU A 67 -29.62 -20.43 -19.58
CA LEU A 67 -29.20 -19.26 -20.35
C LEU A 67 -27.99 -19.60 -21.25
N SER A 68 -28.28 -20.21 -22.41
CA SER A 68 -27.29 -20.77 -23.35
C SER A 68 -26.20 -19.79 -23.78
N PHE A 69 -26.51 -18.49 -23.91
CA PHE A 69 -25.52 -17.45 -24.23
C PHE A 69 -24.53 -17.17 -23.08
N LEU A 70 -24.99 -17.24 -21.82
CA LEU A 70 -24.19 -16.96 -20.63
C LEU A 70 -23.46 -18.19 -20.08
N ARG A 71 -23.81 -19.39 -20.54
CA ARG A 71 -23.05 -20.64 -20.32
C ARG A 71 -21.66 -20.62 -20.97
N ASN A 72 -21.32 -19.61 -21.77
CA ASN A 72 -20.01 -19.50 -22.39
C ASN A 72 -18.91 -19.28 -21.30
N PRO A 73 -17.92 -20.19 -21.17
CA PRO A 73 -16.86 -20.07 -20.18
C PRO A 73 -16.02 -18.79 -20.35
N CYS A 74 -16.04 -18.18 -21.54
CA CYS A 74 -15.34 -16.91 -21.79
C CYS A 74 -15.81 -15.78 -20.86
N CYS A 75 -17.10 -15.73 -20.49
CA CYS A 75 -17.62 -14.69 -19.60
C CYS A 75 -17.03 -14.82 -18.17
N PHE A 76 -16.90 -16.06 -17.68
CA PHE A 76 -16.30 -16.35 -16.39
C PHE A 76 -14.79 -16.11 -16.38
N ILE A 77 -14.09 -16.48 -17.46
CA ILE A 77 -12.66 -16.20 -17.63
C ILE A 77 -12.40 -14.69 -17.65
N LEU A 78 -13.22 -13.91 -18.36
CA LEU A 78 -13.10 -12.46 -18.36
C LEU A 78 -13.30 -11.87 -16.97
N ALA A 79 -14.33 -12.32 -16.23
CA ALA A 79 -14.57 -11.88 -14.86
C ALA A 79 -13.41 -12.23 -13.91
N LEU A 80 -12.83 -13.42 -14.05
CA LEU A 80 -11.63 -13.86 -13.34
C LEU A 80 -10.45 -12.91 -13.62
N LEU A 81 -10.14 -12.66 -14.90
CA LEU A 81 -9.02 -11.81 -15.28
C LEU A 81 -9.16 -10.39 -14.71
N LEU A 82 -10.36 -9.79 -14.81
CA LEU A 82 -10.62 -8.45 -14.28
C LEU A 82 -10.45 -8.40 -12.75
N ALA A 83 -11.01 -9.37 -12.03
CA ALA A 83 -10.90 -9.44 -10.58
C ALA A 83 -9.44 -9.67 -10.14
N SER A 84 -8.73 -10.59 -10.79
CA SER A 84 -7.33 -10.89 -10.50
C SER A 84 -6.43 -9.68 -10.77
N VAL A 85 -6.57 -9.01 -11.93
CA VAL A 85 -5.78 -7.81 -12.26
C VAL A 85 -6.02 -6.72 -11.22
N PHE A 86 -7.28 -6.46 -10.85
CA PHE A 86 -7.61 -5.44 -9.85
C PHE A 86 -6.97 -5.76 -8.50
N VAL A 87 -7.13 -6.99 -7.99
CA VAL A 87 -6.59 -7.41 -6.70
C VAL A 87 -5.06 -7.35 -6.70
N THR A 88 -4.40 -7.80 -7.77
CA THR A 88 -2.94 -7.69 -7.92
C THR A 88 -2.47 -6.24 -7.92
N MET A 89 -3.21 -5.31 -8.57
CA MET A 89 -2.89 -3.89 -8.54
C MET A 89 -3.01 -3.29 -7.12
N GLN A 90 -4.00 -3.70 -6.32
CA GLN A 90 -4.11 -3.27 -4.93
C GLN A 90 -2.92 -3.77 -4.09
N PHE A 91 -2.55 -5.06 -4.21
CA PHE A 91 -1.41 -5.61 -3.48
C PHE A 91 -0.07 -5.01 -3.90
N ARG A 92 0.12 -4.73 -5.20
CA ARG A 92 1.29 -3.98 -5.68
C ARG A 92 1.36 -2.59 -5.05
N SER A 93 0.24 -1.89 -4.97
CA SER A 93 0.19 -0.54 -4.37
C SER A 93 0.46 -0.58 -2.87
N ARG A 94 -0.10 -1.57 -2.16
CA ARG A 94 0.19 -1.87 -0.75
C ARG A 94 1.69 -2.08 -0.54
N HIS A 95 2.32 -2.87 -1.39
CA HIS A 95 3.75 -3.16 -1.30
C HIS A 95 4.63 -1.92 -1.48
N VAL A 96 4.32 -1.05 -2.44
CA VAL A 96 5.03 0.23 -2.63
C VAL A 96 4.88 1.13 -1.39
N SER A 97 3.70 1.13 -0.77
CA SER A 97 3.45 1.86 0.47
C SER A 97 4.29 1.33 1.63
N ALA A 98 4.34 0.01 1.82
CA ALA A 98 5.15 -0.63 2.86
C ALA A 98 6.64 -0.31 2.73
N LYS A 99 7.17 -0.34 1.50
CA LYS A 99 8.54 0.07 1.19
C LYS A 99 8.80 1.53 1.58
N THR A 100 7.87 2.41 1.22
CA THR A 100 7.97 3.83 1.55
C THR A 100 8.03 4.01 3.06
N ILE A 101 7.13 3.37 3.82
CA ILE A 101 7.12 3.43 5.28
C ILE A 101 8.47 3.00 5.87
N ALA A 102 9.01 1.86 5.43
CA ALA A 102 10.28 1.35 5.93
C ALA A 102 11.44 2.33 5.67
N ALA A 103 11.53 2.88 4.46
CA ALA A 103 12.55 3.86 4.09
C ALA A 103 12.43 5.16 4.91
N LEU A 104 11.20 5.66 5.12
CA LEU A 104 10.98 6.85 5.93
C LEU A 104 11.32 6.62 7.41
N MET A 105 10.99 5.46 7.98
CA MET A 105 11.36 5.10 9.36
C MET A 105 12.87 5.00 9.53
N GLU A 106 13.59 4.47 8.54
CA GLU A 106 15.06 4.46 8.56
C GLU A 106 15.63 5.88 8.58
N LEU A 107 15.10 6.79 7.74
CA LEU A 107 15.53 8.20 7.74
C LEU A 107 15.27 8.88 9.09
N VAL A 108 14.12 8.64 9.72
CA VAL A 108 13.83 9.15 11.07
C VAL A 108 14.86 8.65 12.06
N ASN A 109 15.15 7.34 12.09
CA ASN A 109 16.15 6.77 12.99
C ASN A 109 17.56 7.35 12.75
N GLU A 110 17.94 7.61 11.50
CA GLU A 110 19.24 8.21 11.15
C GLU A 110 19.35 9.67 11.60
N ILE A 111 18.26 10.43 11.54
CA ILE A 111 18.23 11.82 12.03
C ILE A 111 18.28 11.83 13.57
N GLU A 112 17.48 10.98 14.23
CA GLU A 112 17.43 10.89 15.70
C GLU A 112 18.75 10.37 16.30
N SER A 113 19.44 9.47 15.62
CA SER A 113 20.77 8.98 16.02
C SER A 113 21.91 9.94 15.67
N GLY A 114 21.63 11.04 14.97
CA GLY A 114 22.63 12.03 14.54
C GLY A 114 23.54 11.55 13.41
N GLN A 115 23.23 10.41 12.78
CA GLN A 115 23.97 9.88 11.63
C GLN A 115 23.70 10.67 10.34
N LEU A 116 22.52 11.30 10.25
CA LEU A 116 22.13 12.13 9.13
C LEU A 116 21.88 13.57 9.59
N ASN A 117 22.70 14.50 9.10
CA ASN A 117 22.46 15.94 9.26
C ASN A 117 21.81 16.49 7.99
N LEU A 118 20.56 16.92 8.08
CA LEU A 118 19.79 17.36 6.91
C LEU A 118 20.32 18.66 6.31
N ASN A 119 21.13 19.42 7.04
CA ASN A 119 21.79 20.61 6.49
C ASN A 119 22.83 20.29 5.41
N ASP A 120 23.41 19.09 5.46
CA ASP A 120 24.37 18.60 4.45
C ASP A 120 23.66 17.84 3.31
N ALA A 121 22.47 17.28 3.60
CA ALA A 121 21.69 16.46 2.68
C ALA A 121 20.65 17.23 1.85
N ASP A 122 20.30 18.46 2.24
CA ASP A 122 19.33 19.31 1.53
C ASP A 122 19.93 19.93 0.26
N SER A 123 20.31 19.09 -0.70
CA SER A 123 20.42 19.52 -2.09
C SER A 123 18.99 19.72 -2.60
N ARG A 124 18.54 20.98 -2.69
CA ARG A 124 17.18 21.39 -3.12
C ARG A 124 16.80 20.97 -4.54
N GLN A 125 16.73 19.66 -4.79
CA GLN A 125 16.24 19.06 -6.01
C GLN A 125 15.01 18.22 -5.62
N PHE A 126 13.84 18.72 -5.99
CA PHE A 126 12.58 17.99 -5.88
C PHE A 126 12.33 17.23 -7.18
N VAL A 127 11.86 15.98 -7.09
CA VAL A 127 11.48 15.18 -8.26
C VAL A 127 9.98 15.35 -8.55
N THR A 128 9.59 15.25 -9.81
CA THR A 128 8.35 15.78 -10.41
C THR A 128 7.05 15.01 -10.13
N ILE A 129 7.06 13.82 -9.52
CA ILE A 129 5.85 12.97 -9.40
C ILE A 129 5.24 13.01 -7.99
N LYS A 130 6.08 13.15 -6.96
CA LYS A 130 5.74 13.49 -5.58
C LYS A 130 6.81 14.50 -5.14
N PHE A 131 6.44 15.59 -4.47
CA PHE A 131 7.36 16.63 -4.00
C PHE A 131 8.27 16.16 -2.85
N TRP A 132 8.91 15.01 -3.02
CA TRP A 132 9.91 14.52 -2.10
C TRP A 132 11.28 15.10 -2.45
N PRO A 133 12.09 15.45 -1.44
CA PRO A 133 13.50 15.73 -1.65
C PRO A 133 14.20 14.51 -2.26
N LYS A 134 15.15 14.74 -3.15
CA LYS A 134 15.89 13.68 -3.84
C LYS A 134 16.52 12.64 -2.90
N PHE A 135 17.04 13.04 -1.74
CA PHE A 135 17.64 12.10 -0.78
C PHE A 135 16.61 11.09 -0.23
N VAL A 136 15.34 11.50 -0.10
CA VAL A 136 14.24 10.63 0.31
C VAL A 136 13.91 9.65 -0.81
N ASP A 137 13.80 10.16 -2.04
CA ASP A 137 13.50 9.35 -3.22
C ASP A 137 14.59 8.30 -3.50
N ASP A 138 15.86 8.69 -3.40
CA ASP A 138 17.02 7.80 -3.52
C ASP A 138 16.97 6.70 -2.44
N ARG A 139 16.55 7.04 -1.22
CA ARG A 139 16.42 6.05 -0.14
C ARG A 139 15.30 5.07 -0.43
N ILE A 140 14.15 5.53 -0.91
CA ILE A 140 13.01 4.68 -1.27
C ILE A 140 13.36 3.74 -2.43
N HIS A 141 14.07 4.23 -3.45
CA HIS A 141 14.54 3.40 -4.56
C HIS A 141 15.62 2.39 -4.15
N LYS A 142 16.50 2.71 -3.19
CA LYS A 142 17.45 1.72 -2.63
C LYS A 142 16.73 0.53 -1.98
N TRP A 143 15.54 0.76 -1.41
CA TRP A 143 14.70 -0.28 -0.83
C TRP A 143 14.02 -1.19 -1.86
N ASP A 144 14.10 -0.91 -3.17
CA ASP A 144 13.63 -1.84 -4.21
C ASP A 144 14.47 -3.13 -4.29
N GLY A 145 15.74 -3.08 -3.83
CA GLY A 145 16.65 -4.23 -3.84
C GLY A 145 16.56 -5.16 -2.62
N PHE A 146 15.97 -4.71 -1.50
CA PHE A 146 15.89 -5.48 -0.26
C PHE A 146 14.50 -6.11 -0.10
N LYS A 147 14.46 -7.40 0.26
CA LYS A 147 13.27 -8.25 0.45
C LYS A 147 12.19 -7.60 1.33
N ALA A 148 11.36 -6.73 0.75
CA ALA A 148 10.39 -5.91 1.49
C ALA A 148 9.04 -6.60 1.73
N ARG A 149 8.92 -7.91 1.45
CA ARG A 149 7.71 -8.66 1.78
C ARG A 149 8.06 -9.97 2.46
N SER A 150 7.50 -10.17 3.65
CA SER A 150 7.51 -11.47 4.32
C SER A 150 6.91 -12.50 3.36
N VAL A 151 7.59 -13.62 3.16
CA VAL A 151 7.07 -14.74 2.35
C VAL A 151 5.70 -15.18 2.88
N PHE A 152 5.48 -15.11 4.19
CA PHE A 152 4.19 -15.37 4.81
C PHE A 152 3.11 -14.37 4.39
N ASP A 153 3.42 -13.07 4.33
CA ASP A 153 2.45 -12.06 3.90
C ASP A 153 2.09 -12.24 2.42
N LEU A 154 3.05 -12.56 1.56
CA LEU A 154 2.79 -12.89 0.15
C LEU A 154 1.92 -14.15 0.00
N LEU A 155 2.25 -15.22 0.73
CA LEU A 155 1.52 -16.50 0.64
C LEU A 155 0.12 -16.42 1.25
N PHE A 156 -0.07 -15.67 2.34
CA PHE A 156 -1.36 -15.67 3.04
C PHE A 156 -2.34 -14.63 2.51
N THR A 157 -1.86 -13.51 1.96
CA THR A 157 -2.76 -12.46 1.43
C THR A 157 -2.98 -12.63 -0.07
N ASP A 158 -1.91 -12.58 -0.88
CA ASP A 158 -2.06 -12.60 -2.34
C ASP A 158 -2.51 -13.95 -2.86
N VAL A 159 -1.86 -15.03 -2.43
CA VAL A 159 -2.14 -16.38 -2.96
C VAL A 159 -3.51 -16.86 -2.52
N VAL A 160 -3.93 -16.60 -1.27
CA VAL A 160 -5.26 -16.99 -0.79
C VAL A 160 -6.37 -16.25 -1.53
N CYS A 161 -6.25 -14.94 -1.72
CA CYS A 161 -7.23 -14.17 -2.50
C CYS A 161 -7.32 -14.67 -3.93
N LEU A 162 -6.19 -14.84 -4.61
CA LEU A 162 -6.17 -15.28 -6.01
C LEU A 162 -6.67 -16.72 -6.15
N ALA A 163 -6.27 -17.63 -5.25
CA ALA A 163 -6.77 -19.00 -5.25
C ALA A 163 -8.28 -19.05 -5.00
N GLY A 164 -8.80 -18.22 -4.09
CA GLY A 164 -10.23 -18.11 -3.82
C GLY A 164 -11.02 -17.63 -5.04
N ILE A 165 -10.54 -16.59 -5.73
CA ILE A 165 -11.14 -16.10 -6.98
C ILE A 165 -11.14 -17.21 -8.03
N VAL A 166 -9.99 -17.84 -8.29
CA VAL A 166 -9.84 -18.92 -9.29
C VAL A 166 -10.80 -20.08 -9.00
N LEU A 167 -10.78 -20.59 -7.77
CA LEU A 167 -11.62 -21.71 -7.36
C LEU A 167 -13.12 -21.37 -7.49
N ALA A 168 -13.52 -20.18 -7.05
CA ALA A 168 -14.91 -19.72 -7.17
C ALA A 168 -15.35 -19.59 -8.63
N THR A 169 -14.49 -19.09 -9.52
CA THR A 169 -14.78 -19.02 -10.96
C THR A 169 -14.99 -20.41 -11.56
N PHE A 170 -14.11 -21.37 -11.26
CA PHE A 170 -14.25 -22.74 -11.75
C PHE A 170 -15.52 -23.41 -11.23
N LEU A 171 -15.82 -23.23 -9.95
CA LEU A 171 -17.05 -23.75 -9.35
C LEU A 171 -18.29 -23.11 -9.97
N ALA A 172 -18.28 -21.81 -10.23
CA ALA A 172 -19.36 -21.10 -10.92
C ALA A 172 -19.56 -21.59 -12.36
N CYS A 173 -18.47 -21.87 -13.10
CA CYS A 173 -18.55 -22.47 -14.44
C CYS A 173 -19.20 -23.86 -14.39
N TYR A 174 -18.82 -24.67 -13.40
CA TYR A 174 -19.41 -25.98 -13.19
C TYR A 174 -20.91 -25.88 -12.88
N LEU A 175 -21.29 -25.00 -11.95
CA LEU A 175 -22.70 -24.75 -11.61
C LEU A 175 -23.52 -24.27 -12.81
N ALA A 176 -22.94 -23.42 -13.64
CA ALA A 176 -23.60 -22.96 -14.87
C ALA A 176 -23.81 -24.09 -15.90
N SER A 177 -23.00 -25.16 -15.85
CA SER A 177 -23.06 -26.28 -16.79
C SER A 177 -24.03 -27.40 -16.39
N LEU A 178 -24.43 -27.45 -15.11
CA LEU A 178 -25.54 -28.27 -14.62
C LEU A 178 -26.86 -27.75 -15.20
#